data_AF-A0ABD6CZ11-F1
#
_entry.id   AF-A0ABD6CZ11-F1
#
_cell.length_a   1.000
_cell.length_b   1.000
_cell.length_c   1.000
_cell.angle_alpha   90.00
_cell.angle_beta   90.00
_cell.angle_gamma   90.00
#
_symmetry.space_group_name_H-M   'P 1'
#
loop_
_entity.id
_entity.type
_entity.pdbx_description
1 polymer ?
#
loop_
_entity_poly.entity_id
_entity_poly.type
_entity_poly.pdbx_seq_one_letter_code
_entity_poly.pdbx_strand_id
1 'polypeptide(L)'
;MRVRDLPLSAATVEHFESQGIDELYPPQVAAVEAGVTEGERLVAAVPTASGKTFVASLAMLTADGPGLYIVPLRALAREKYETFSQLPGVSVGISTGDFDEAAESLGENDIVVATSEKVDSAIRNGADWISDLACVVVDEVHLVGSEGRGPTLEVTLATLQRRAPGVCIVALSATVANPDELAGWLDASLVESAWRPVDLRTGVYAEGAATFDDGTDLSVSVAGDTDDATDATDALVTGAVDDGGQALAFVRSRREAETLAERLAGSGLGSAPDVAAEIRGLDGTETGRRLADCVADGVAFHHAGLRSTHRIAVERAFRDRDLRVICATPTLAAGVNVPARRVVVRDQKRYTGSGTEWLPTLEVHQMCGRAGRPHLDPYGEAVLVGDASTRDELWERYVDADPERVESQLADPNALRTHVLSVVAAEFAASREGVLDVLDATFYAHGTPTRELGSVVDTAVADLVEMGMIADGSSLSATELGDRVSKQYVTPETGARVVDGLRTAAGMASPTALTALEIVCDTPDMQDTYLGNRERADMYDFVRRHADEFTTGMNEAADFEGWLTAVKTARVLHEWTEGASAADLVERFRIGPGDLESRIERAAWLLGAADAIAGTVDADADLPIRDLRARL
;
A
#
# COMPACT_ATOMS: atom_id res chain seq x y z
N MET A 1 -26.07 22.07 -1.35
CA MET A 1 -27.11 21.03 -1.15
C MET A 1 -27.02 20.58 0.31
N ARG A 2 -28.10 20.13 0.97
CA ARG A 2 -28.02 19.60 2.35
C ARG A 2 -28.12 18.08 2.36
N VAL A 3 -27.55 17.42 3.36
CA VAL A 3 -27.56 15.95 3.43
C VAL A 3 -28.99 15.40 3.51
N ARG A 4 -29.87 16.05 4.27
CA ARG A 4 -31.31 15.74 4.34
C ARG A 4 -32.10 15.91 3.02
N ASP A 5 -31.50 16.53 2.00
CA ASP A 5 -32.13 16.73 0.69
C ASP A 5 -31.81 15.53 -0.26
N LEU A 6 -30.95 14.59 0.18
CA LEU A 6 -30.50 13.41 -0.56
C LEU A 6 -31.45 12.20 -0.38
N PRO A 7 -31.43 11.20 -1.29
CA PRO A 7 -32.26 9.99 -1.19
C PRO A 7 -31.73 8.96 -0.17
N LEU A 8 -31.48 9.39 1.08
CA LEU A 8 -30.95 8.57 2.18
C LEU A 8 -32.02 8.24 3.23
N SER A 9 -31.74 7.22 4.06
CA SER A 9 -32.60 6.93 5.23
C SER A 9 -32.51 8.05 6.27
N ALA A 10 -33.60 8.28 7.03
CA ALA A 10 -33.62 9.31 8.07
C ALA A 10 -32.55 9.10 9.16
N ALA A 11 -32.24 7.84 9.49
CA ALA A 11 -31.17 7.51 10.43
C ALA A 11 -29.78 7.81 9.84
N THR A 12 -29.59 7.56 8.54
CA THR A 12 -28.36 7.88 7.80
C THR A 12 -28.11 9.39 7.74
N VAL A 13 -29.17 10.18 7.53
CA VAL A 13 -29.12 11.64 7.61
C VAL A 13 -28.75 12.10 9.01
N GLU A 14 -29.42 11.60 10.06
CA GLU A 14 -29.11 11.94 11.46
C GLU A 14 -27.67 11.55 11.84
N HIS A 15 -27.16 10.41 11.35
CA HIS A 15 -25.77 10.02 11.51
C HIS A 15 -24.82 11.06 10.90
N PHE A 16 -25.00 11.46 9.63
CA PHE A 16 -24.12 12.44 8.98
C PHE A 16 -24.24 13.85 9.59
N GLU A 17 -25.44 14.31 9.93
CA GLU A 17 -25.65 15.56 10.67
C GLU A 17 -24.95 15.50 12.06
N SER A 18 -24.93 14.35 12.74
CA SER A 18 -24.18 14.17 14.01
C SER A 18 -22.66 14.28 13.87
N GLN A 19 -22.12 14.00 12.68
CA GLN A 19 -20.70 14.19 12.35
C GLN A 19 -20.38 15.62 11.85
N GLY A 20 -21.36 16.53 11.85
CA GLY A 20 -21.22 17.92 11.38
C GLY A 20 -21.36 18.09 9.86
N ILE A 21 -21.88 17.08 9.15
CA ILE A 21 -22.11 17.14 7.71
C ILE A 21 -23.56 17.62 7.44
N ASP A 22 -23.82 18.90 7.64
CA ASP A 22 -25.12 19.53 7.34
C ASP A 22 -25.29 19.85 5.84
N GLU A 23 -24.25 20.45 5.23
CA GLU A 23 -24.25 20.95 3.86
C GLU A 23 -23.07 20.38 3.06
N LEU A 24 -23.33 19.96 1.82
CA LEU A 24 -22.33 19.35 0.94
C LEU A 24 -21.33 20.37 0.40
N TYR A 25 -20.06 19.98 0.39
CA TYR A 25 -18.98 20.70 -0.28
C TYR A 25 -19.17 20.77 -1.81
N PRO A 26 -18.63 21.79 -2.50
CA PRO A 26 -18.78 21.92 -3.96
C PRO A 26 -18.49 20.65 -4.80
N PRO A 27 -17.39 19.89 -4.59
CA PRO A 27 -17.19 18.63 -5.32
C PRO A 27 -18.19 17.53 -4.99
N GLN A 28 -18.75 17.51 -3.75
CA GLN A 28 -19.79 16.56 -3.38
C GLN A 28 -21.13 16.91 -4.04
N VAL A 29 -21.45 18.20 -4.18
CA VAL A 29 -22.62 18.66 -4.94
C VAL A 29 -22.47 18.26 -6.41
N ALA A 30 -21.31 18.50 -7.01
CA ALA A 30 -21.03 18.12 -8.39
C ALA A 30 -21.13 16.60 -8.63
N ALA A 31 -20.71 15.76 -7.66
CA ALA A 31 -20.89 14.31 -7.73
C ALA A 31 -22.37 13.88 -7.72
N VAL A 32 -23.22 14.52 -6.90
CA VAL A 32 -24.66 14.26 -6.91
C VAL A 32 -25.32 14.76 -8.20
N GLU A 33 -24.92 15.93 -8.70
CA GLU A 33 -25.39 16.48 -9.99
C GLU A 33 -24.90 15.66 -11.21
N ALA A 34 -23.83 14.89 -11.05
CA ALA A 34 -23.32 13.91 -12.02
C ALA A 34 -23.95 12.50 -11.89
N GLY A 35 -24.96 12.32 -11.05
CA GLY A 35 -25.75 11.08 -10.96
C GLY A 35 -25.19 10.00 -10.02
N VAL A 36 -24.25 10.32 -9.11
CA VAL A 36 -23.67 9.31 -8.18
C VAL A 36 -24.72 8.64 -7.28
N THR A 37 -25.85 9.32 -7.01
CA THR A 37 -27.00 8.80 -6.27
C THR A 37 -28.08 8.15 -7.15
N GLU A 38 -27.83 8.04 -8.45
CA GLU A 38 -28.76 7.50 -9.47
C GLU A 38 -28.19 6.25 -10.16
N GLY A 39 -26.98 5.82 -9.79
CA GLY A 39 -26.27 4.66 -10.34
C GLY A 39 -25.29 4.98 -11.48
N GLU A 40 -25.11 6.26 -11.82
CA GLU A 40 -24.20 6.67 -12.89
C GLU A 40 -22.72 6.53 -12.48
N ARG A 41 -21.87 6.15 -13.45
CA ARG A 41 -20.44 5.97 -13.22
C ARG A 41 -19.72 7.32 -13.08
N LEU A 42 -18.76 7.39 -12.16
CA LEU A 42 -18.10 8.64 -11.78
C LEU A 42 -16.58 8.46 -11.59
N VAL A 43 -15.79 9.40 -12.12
CA VAL A 43 -14.42 9.69 -11.66
C VAL A 43 -14.43 11.00 -10.89
N ALA A 44 -13.98 10.98 -9.64
CA ALA A 44 -13.86 12.15 -8.77
C ALA A 44 -12.38 12.52 -8.56
N ALA A 45 -11.86 13.40 -9.42
CA ALA A 45 -10.49 13.90 -9.35
C ALA A 45 -10.43 15.15 -8.45
N VAL A 46 -10.26 14.92 -7.14
CA VAL A 46 -10.33 15.99 -6.12
C VAL A 46 -9.27 15.84 -5.02
N PRO A 47 -8.76 16.95 -4.44
CA PRO A 47 -7.79 16.90 -3.35
C PRO A 47 -8.24 16.08 -2.14
N THR A 48 -7.25 15.61 -1.38
CA THR A 48 -7.42 15.07 -0.02
C THR A 48 -8.19 16.06 0.87
N ALA A 49 -8.89 15.52 1.88
CA ALA A 49 -9.85 16.23 2.74
C ALA A 49 -11.13 16.78 2.06
N SER A 50 -11.25 16.80 0.72
CA SER A 50 -12.44 17.30 0.00
C SER A 50 -13.67 16.38 0.04
N GLY A 51 -13.68 15.39 0.94
CA GLY A 51 -14.86 14.57 1.23
C GLY A 51 -15.07 13.33 0.33
N LYS A 52 -14.02 12.79 -0.29
CA LYS A 52 -14.07 11.60 -1.18
C LYS A 52 -14.85 10.41 -0.58
N THR A 53 -14.58 10.03 0.66
CA THR A 53 -15.28 8.92 1.35
C THR A 53 -16.79 9.19 1.54
N PHE A 54 -17.25 10.44 1.60
CA PHE A 54 -18.69 10.74 1.63
C PHE A 54 -19.35 10.51 0.27
N VAL A 55 -18.70 10.90 -0.84
CA VAL A 55 -19.20 10.62 -2.22
C VAL A 55 -19.37 9.11 -2.42
N ALA A 56 -18.38 8.32 -1.99
CA ALA A 56 -18.47 6.87 -1.98
C ALA A 56 -19.57 6.30 -1.07
N SER A 57 -19.77 6.90 0.11
CA SER A 57 -20.87 6.52 0.99
C SER A 57 -22.22 6.74 0.31
N LEU A 58 -22.40 7.86 -0.41
CA LEU A 58 -23.61 8.09 -1.21
C LEU A 58 -23.80 6.99 -2.25
N ALA A 59 -22.77 6.72 -3.06
CA ALA A 59 -22.84 5.71 -4.12
C ALA A 59 -23.32 4.34 -3.62
N MET A 60 -22.70 3.82 -2.55
CA MET A 60 -23.03 2.52 -1.99
C MET A 60 -24.39 2.52 -1.26
N LEU A 61 -24.75 3.60 -0.55
CA LEU A 61 -26.01 3.69 0.20
C LEU A 61 -27.25 3.94 -0.67
N THR A 62 -27.07 4.27 -1.95
CA THR A 62 -28.16 4.44 -2.93
C THR A 62 -28.21 3.35 -3.99
N ALA A 63 -27.28 2.40 -3.98
CA ALA A 63 -27.28 1.27 -4.89
C ALA A 63 -28.37 0.24 -4.50
N ASP A 64 -29.02 -0.39 -5.48
CA ASP A 64 -30.05 -1.42 -5.28
C ASP A 64 -29.40 -2.83 -5.11
N GLY A 65 -28.40 -2.92 -4.23
CA GLY A 65 -27.60 -4.14 -3.98
C GLY A 65 -26.24 -3.85 -3.33
N PRO A 66 -25.43 -4.90 -3.08
CA PRO A 66 -24.16 -4.79 -2.34
C PRO A 66 -23.13 -3.84 -2.97
N GLY A 67 -22.39 -3.14 -2.10
CA GLY A 67 -21.28 -2.26 -2.45
C GLY A 67 -19.91 -2.86 -2.12
N LEU A 68 -18.94 -2.72 -3.03
CA LEU A 68 -17.54 -3.07 -2.80
C LEU A 68 -16.68 -1.81 -2.74
N TYR A 69 -15.92 -1.60 -1.66
CA TYR A 69 -14.97 -0.51 -1.52
C TYR A 69 -13.53 -1.03 -1.61
N ILE A 70 -12.88 -0.79 -2.74
CA ILE A 70 -11.50 -1.20 -3.04
C ILE A 70 -10.53 -0.15 -2.51
N VAL A 71 -9.50 -0.57 -1.76
CA VAL A 71 -8.39 0.28 -1.29
C VAL A 71 -7.02 -0.23 -1.74
N PRO A 72 -6.01 0.64 -1.82
CA PRO A 72 -4.63 0.22 -2.15
C PRO A 72 -3.85 -0.37 -0.97
N LEU A 73 -4.33 -0.27 0.28
CA LEU A 73 -3.58 -0.61 1.50
C LEU A 73 -4.47 -1.23 2.59
N ARG A 74 -3.97 -2.26 3.30
CA ARG A 74 -4.67 -2.89 4.45
C ARG A 74 -5.02 -1.89 5.57
N ALA A 75 -4.18 -0.87 5.78
CA ALA A 75 -4.43 0.18 6.78
C ALA A 75 -5.66 1.05 6.42
N LEU A 76 -5.81 1.42 5.14
CA LEU A 76 -7.02 2.09 4.65
C LEU A 76 -8.24 1.20 4.80
N ALA A 77 -8.15 -0.09 4.46
CA ALA A 77 -9.29 -1.01 4.56
C ALA A 77 -9.85 -1.02 5.98
N ARG A 78 -8.96 -1.08 6.98
CA ARG A 78 -9.35 -0.98 8.39
C ARG A 78 -10.00 0.36 8.72
N GLU A 79 -9.42 1.49 8.29
CA GLU A 79 -10.03 2.82 8.50
C GLU A 79 -11.44 2.91 7.89
N LYS A 80 -11.62 2.42 6.66
CA LYS A 80 -12.91 2.47 5.95
C LYS A 80 -13.91 1.48 6.52
N TYR A 81 -13.49 0.27 6.93
CA TYR A 81 -14.31 -0.66 7.68
C TYR A 81 -14.78 -0.06 9.02
N GLU A 82 -13.87 0.51 9.82
CA GLU A 82 -14.20 1.20 11.07
C GLU A 82 -15.12 2.42 10.84
N THR A 83 -15.03 3.07 9.68
CA THR A 83 -15.92 4.17 9.27
C THR A 83 -17.32 3.66 8.89
N PHE A 84 -17.42 2.70 7.97
CA PHE A 84 -18.71 2.22 7.45
C PHE A 84 -19.47 1.37 8.47
N SER A 85 -18.78 0.69 9.39
CA SER A 85 -19.41 -0.03 10.51
C SER A 85 -20.17 0.88 11.49
N GLN A 86 -20.07 2.21 11.35
CA GLN A 86 -20.84 3.20 12.12
C GLN A 86 -22.12 3.66 11.38
N LEU A 87 -22.32 3.26 10.13
CA LEU A 87 -23.50 3.60 9.34
C LEU A 87 -24.73 2.84 9.89
N PRO A 88 -25.86 3.53 10.14
CA PRO A 88 -26.99 2.92 10.82
C PRO A 88 -27.78 1.97 9.90
N GLY A 89 -27.78 0.69 10.25
CA GLY A 89 -28.57 -0.35 9.57
C GLY A 89 -27.89 -0.99 8.36
N VAL A 90 -26.56 -0.95 8.30
CA VAL A 90 -25.72 -1.50 7.22
C VAL A 90 -24.80 -2.60 7.80
N SER A 91 -24.72 -3.77 7.17
CA SER A 91 -23.70 -4.79 7.46
C SER A 91 -22.42 -4.53 6.65
N VAL A 92 -21.25 -4.71 7.28
CA VAL A 92 -19.94 -4.37 6.67
C VAL A 92 -18.94 -5.49 6.88
N GLY A 93 -18.30 -5.94 5.79
CA GLY A 93 -17.34 -7.06 5.76
C GLY A 93 -15.87 -6.66 5.56
N ILE A 94 -14.98 -7.39 6.27
CA ILE A 94 -13.50 -7.41 6.21
C ILE A 94 -12.85 -8.35 5.17
N SER A 95 -12.13 -7.93 4.11
CA SER A 95 -11.15 -8.84 3.47
C SER A 95 -9.79 -8.21 3.13
N THR A 96 -8.78 -8.55 3.92
CA THR A 96 -7.40 -8.03 3.81
C THR A 96 -6.30 -9.02 4.18
N GLY A 97 -6.57 -10.33 4.24
CA GLY A 97 -5.60 -11.35 4.66
C GLY A 97 -5.51 -11.51 6.18
N ASP A 98 -5.25 -10.40 6.88
CA ASP A 98 -5.08 -10.39 8.35
C ASP A 98 -6.42 -10.47 9.11
N PHE A 99 -7.51 -10.09 8.42
CA PHE A 99 -8.87 -9.94 8.94
C PHE A 99 -9.90 -10.61 8.04
N ASP A 100 -9.50 -11.63 7.26
CA ASP A 100 -10.42 -12.31 6.34
C ASP A 100 -11.53 -13.06 7.11
N GLU A 101 -12.76 -12.58 6.95
CA GLU A 101 -13.93 -13.44 7.13
C GLU A 101 -13.95 -14.54 6.06
N ALA A 102 -14.78 -15.56 6.25
CA ALA A 102 -14.92 -16.61 5.24
C ALA A 102 -15.48 -15.99 3.93
N ALA A 103 -14.95 -16.41 2.78
CA ALA A 103 -15.40 -15.89 1.48
C ALA A 103 -16.90 -16.13 1.23
N GLU A 104 -17.49 -17.12 1.89
CA GLU A 104 -18.93 -17.42 1.90
C GLU A 104 -19.76 -16.39 2.70
N SER A 105 -19.22 -15.78 3.77
CA SER A 105 -19.94 -14.77 4.58
C SER A 105 -19.74 -13.34 4.09
N LEU A 106 -18.70 -13.07 3.29
CA LEU A 106 -18.50 -11.73 2.69
C LEU A 106 -19.71 -11.30 1.85
N GLY A 107 -20.32 -12.23 1.11
CA GLY A 107 -21.52 -11.99 0.30
C GLY A 107 -22.82 -11.77 1.10
N GLU A 108 -22.80 -11.89 2.43
CA GLU A 108 -23.94 -11.55 3.30
C GLU A 108 -23.91 -10.07 3.78
N ASN A 109 -22.90 -9.29 3.40
CA ASN A 109 -22.73 -7.90 3.81
C ASN A 109 -23.26 -6.89 2.77
N ASP A 110 -23.89 -5.81 3.24
CA ASP A 110 -24.33 -4.69 2.41
C ASP A 110 -23.13 -3.93 1.79
N ILE A 111 -22.01 -3.84 2.53
CA ILE A 111 -20.74 -3.26 2.07
C ILE A 111 -19.56 -4.20 2.38
N VAL A 112 -18.70 -4.48 1.40
CA VAL A 112 -17.42 -5.19 1.60
C VAL A 112 -16.27 -4.22 1.40
N VAL A 113 -15.31 -4.20 2.33
CA VAL A 113 -14.06 -3.42 2.21
C VAL A 113 -12.88 -4.37 1.97
N ALA A 114 -12.18 -4.21 0.85
CA ALA A 114 -11.10 -5.10 0.44
C ALA A 114 -9.93 -4.37 -0.23
N THR A 115 -8.74 -5.00 -0.26
CA THR A 115 -7.66 -4.52 -1.14
C THR A 115 -7.82 -5.04 -2.57
N SER A 116 -7.24 -4.36 -3.56
CA SER A 116 -7.30 -4.79 -4.97
C SER A 116 -6.81 -6.23 -5.18
N GLU A 117 -5.76 -6.65 -4.46
CA GLU A 117 -5.23 -8.02 -4.52
C GLU A 117 -6.22 -9.06 -3.96
N LYS A 118 -7.05 -8.68 -2.98
CA LYS A 118 -8.10 -9.55 -2.41
C LYS A 118 -9.30 -9.68 -3.34
N VAL A 119 -9.65 -8.61 -4.06
CA VAL A 119 -10.70 -8.66 -5.09
C VAL A 119 -10.25 -9.52 -6.27
N ASP A 120 -9.04 -9.34 -6.81
CA ASP A 120 -8.46 -10.22 -7.85
C ASP A 120 -8.39 -11.68 -7.35
N SER A 121 -7.94 -11.92 -6.11
CA SER A 121 -7.92 -13.27 -5.52
C SER A 121 -9.31 -13.92 -5.42
N ALA A 122 -10.35 -13.20 -5.02
CA ALA A 122 -11.73 -13.69 -4.98
C ALA A 122 -12.26 -13.99 -6.40
N ILE A 123 -11.99 -13.10 -7.34
CA ILE A 123 -12.31 -13.22 -8.77
C ILE A 123 -11.66 -14.47 -9.39
N ARG A 124 -10.37 -14.74 -9.12
CA ARG A 124 -9.64 -15.94 -9.58
C ARG A 124 -10.16 -17.24 -8.97
N ASN A 125 -10.66 -17.19 -7.74
CA ASN A 125 -11.23 -18.35 -7.05
C ASN A 125 -12.72 -18.57 -7.38
N GLY A 126 -13.32 -17.74 -8.26
CA GLY A 126 -14.69 -17.92 -8.74
C GLY A 126 -15.76 -17.54 -7.70
N ALA A 127 -15.52 -16.50 -6.91
CA ALA A 127 -16.47 -16.03 -5.91
C ALA A 127 -17.76 -15.47 -6.57
N ASP A 128 -18.89 -16.18 -6.38
CA ASP A 128 -20.17 -15.87 -7.04
C ASP A 128 -20.64 -14.42 -6.79
N TRP A 129 -20.47 -13.90 -5.56
CA TRP A 129 -20.93 -12.58 -5.10
C TRP A 129 -20.42 -11.40 -5.93
N ILE A 130 -19.33 -11.57 -6.68
CA ILE A 130 -18.83 -10.56 -7.65
C ILE A 130 -19.90 -10.22 -8.69
N SER A 131 -20.78 -11.17 -9.02
CA SER A 131 -21.86 -11.02 -10.01
C SER A 131 -23.06 -10.23 -9.49
N ASP A 132 -23.22 -10.16 -8.16
CA ASP A 132 -24.36 -9.53 -7.48
C ASP A 132 -24.06 -8.07 -7.05
N LEU A 133 -22.82 -7.59 -7.25
CA LEU A 133 -22.41 -6.22 -6.92
C LEU A 133 -23.20 -5.17 -7.72
N ALA A 134 -23.80 -4.23 -7.01
CA ALA A 134 -24.47 -3.07 -7.61
C ALA A 134 -23.53 -1.85 -7.73
N CYS A 135 -22.57 -1.71 -6.80
CA CYS A 135 -21.61 -0.60 -6.79
C CYS A 135 -20.19 -1.08 -6.46
N VAL A 136 -19.19 -0.53 -7.17
CA VAL A 136 -17.76 -0.67 -6.88
C VAL A 136 -17.16 0.73 -6.72
N VAL A 137 -16.74 1.07 -5.51
CA VAL A 137 -15.93 2.23 -5.22
C VAL A 137 -14.45 1.85 -5.32
N VAL A 138 -13.64 2.72 -5.94
CA VAL A 138 -12.18 2.58 -6.00
C VAL A 138 -11.53 3.78 -5.32
N ASP A 139 -10.87 3.57 -4.18
CA ASP A 139 -10.12 4.63 -3.50
C ASP A 139 -8.71 4.78 -4.11
N GLU A 140 -8.25 6.03 -4.24
CA GLU A 140 -6.94 6.41 -4.80
C GLU A 140 -6.62 5.77 -6.18
N VAL A 141 -7.57 5.80 -7.13
CA VAL A 141 -7.50 5.10 -8.45
C VAL A 141 -6.26 5.44 -9.30
N HIS A 142 -5.66 6.62 -9.12
CA HIS A 142 -4.40 7.00 -9.78
C HIS A 142 -3.23 6.06 -9.48
N LEU A 143 -3.33 5.25 -8.42
CA LEU A 143 -2.38 4.17 -8.13
C LEU A 143 -2.43 3.03 -9.16
N VAL A 144 -3.33 3.07 -10.15
CA VAL A 144 -3.21 2.29 -11.40
C VAL A 144 -1.88 2.55 -12.13
N GLY A 145 -1.29 3.74 -11.94
CA GLY A 145 0.06 4.09 -12.40
C GLY A 145 1.19 3.77 -11.42
N SER A 146 0.93 3.05 -10.32
CA SER A 146 1.99 2.64 -9.38
C SER A 146 2.66 1.33 -9.79
N GLU A 147 4.00 1.28 -9.67
CA GLU A 147 4.77 0.06 -9.90
C GLU A 147 4.29 -1.08 -8.98
N GLY A 148 4.23 -2.30 -9.51
CA GLY A 148 3.81 -3.51 -8.79
C GLY A 148 2.31 -3.63 -8.51
N ARG A 149 1.65 -2.62 -7.92
CA ARG A 149 0.22 -2.68 -7.55
C ARG A 149 -0.74 -2.20 -8.64
N GLY A 150 -0.32 -1.23 -9.46
CA GLY A 150 -1.12 -0.64 -10.52
C GLY A 150 -1.73 -1.67 -11.49
N PRO A 151 -0.95 -2.63 -12.04
CA PRO A 151 -1.46 -3.64 -12.97
C PRO A 151 -2.56 -4.52 -12.37
N THR A 152 -2.48 -4.85 -11.07
CA THR A 152 -3.53 -5.61 -10.38
C THR A 152 -4.82 -4.81 -10.27
N LEU A 153 -4.75 -3.54 -9.90
CA LEU A 153 -5.95 -2.67 -9.87
C LEU A 153 -6.55 -2.53 -11.28
N GLU A 154 -5.71 -2.33 -12.29
CA GLU A 154 -6.12 -2.18 -13.68
C GLU A 154 -6.86 -3.40 -14.23
N VAL A 155 -6.29 -4.60 -14.05
CA VAL A 155 -6.87 -5.86 -14.53
C VAL A 155 -8.09 -6.26 -13.69
N THR A 156 -8.13 -5.92 -12.40
CA THR A 156 -9.34 -6.09 -11.56
C THR A 156 -10.50 -5.29 -12.14
N LEU A 157 -10.28 -4.01 -12.47
CA LEU A 157 -11.33 -3.14 -13.00
C LEU A 157 -11.75 -3.50 -14.41
N ALA A 158 -10.82 -3.83 -15.30
CA ALA A 158 -11.12 -4.38 -16.63
C ALA A 158 -11.97 -5.67 -16.53
N THR A 159 -11.64 -6.56 -15.58
CA THR A 159 -12.38 -7.80 -15.35
C THR A 159 -13.78 -7.54 -14.80
N LEU A 160 -13.94 -6.60 -13.87
CA LEU A 160 -15.25 -6.18 -13.34
C LEU A 160 -16.13 -5.54 -14.44
N GLN A 161 -15.59 -4.59 -15.23
CA GLN A 161 -16.31 -3.99 -16.37
C GLN A 161 -16.82 -5.05 -17.37
N ARG A 162 -16.03 -6.11 -17.61
CA ARG A 162 -16.37 -7.19 -18.55
C ARG A 162 -17.36 -8.21 -17.99
N ARG A 163 -17.20 -8.61 -16.74
CA ARG A 163 -18.01 -9.69 -16.12
C ARG A 163 -19.27 -9.19 -15.41
N ALA A 164 -19.25 -7.98 -14.84
CA ALA A 164 -20.40 -7.31 -14.20
C ALA A 164 -20.75 -5.99 -14.90
N PRO A 165 -21.13 -5.99 -16.19
CA PRO A 165 -21.24 -4.77 -17.01
C PRO A 165 -22.32 -3.77 -16.54
N GLY A 166 -23.26 -4.20 -15.68
CA GLY A 166 -24.27 -3.34 -15.06
C GLY A 166 -23.81 -2.62 -13.78
N VAL A 167 -22.59 -2.87 -13.29
CA VAL A 167 -22.12 -2.30 -12.02
C VAL A 167 -21.83 -0.80 -12.15
N CYS A 168 -22.24 -0.03 -11.15
CA CYS A 168 -21.83 1.36 -10.99
C CYS A 168 -20.37 1.38 -10.50
N ILE A 169 -19.49 2.12 -11.18
CA ILE A 169 -18.09 2.30 -10.78
C ILE A 169 -17.88 3.76 -10.37
N VAL A 170 -17.42 3.98 -9.14
CA VAL A 170 -17.13 5.30 -8.58
C VAL A 170 -15.65 5.34 -8.16
N ALA A 171 -14.81 5.89 -9.03
CA ALA A 171 -13.38 5.96 -8.82
C ALA A 171 -12.96 7.31 -8.23
N LEU A 172 -12.31 7.27 -7.08
CA LEU A 172 -11.86 8.42 -6.31
C LEU A 172 -10.36 8.64 -6.58
N SER A 173 -9.97 9.84 -6.98
CA SER A 173 -8.56 10.15 -7.26
C SER A 173 -8.05 11.35 -6.46
N ALA A 174 -6.74 11.54 -6.42
CA ALA A 174 -6.15 12.85 -6.22
C ALA A 174 -6.25 13.66 -7.52
N THR A 175 -5.82 14.92 -7.51
CA THR A 175 -5.62 15.67 -8.76
C THR A 175 -4.49 15.04 -9.58
N VAL A 176 -4.69 14.87 -10.88
CA VAL A 176 -3.76 14.26 -11.86
C VAL A 176 -3.88 14.99 -13.20
N ALA A 177 -2.92 14.85 -14.12
CA ALA A 177 -2.94 15.58 -15.40
C ALA A 177 -3.92 15.04 -16.45
N ASN A 178 -4.36 13.78 -16.32
CA ASN A 178 -5.20 13.08 -17.30
C ASN A 178 -6.48 12.46 -16.68
N PRO A 179 -7.30 13.23 -15.93
CA PRO A 179 -8.52 12.70 -15.32
C PRO A 179 -9.56 12.31 -16.37
N ASP A 180 -9.59 12.99 -17.53
CA ASP A 180 -10.42 12.65 -18.68
C ASP A 180 -10.11 11.26 -19.26
N GLU A 181 -8.85 10.82 -19.25
CA GLU A 181 -8.46 9.50 -19.74
C GLU A 181 -8.93 8.39 -18.79
N LEU A 182 -8.87 8.63 -17.47
CA LEU A 182 -9.42 7.71 -16.47
C LEU A 182 -10.95 7.62 -16.57
N ALA A 183 -11.62 8.75 -16.82
CA ALA A 183 -13.07 8.80 -17.03
C ALA A 183 -13.48 8.11 -18.34
N GLY A 184 -12.74 8.33 -19.42
CA GLY A 184 -12.93 7.68 -20.73
C GLY A 184 -12.68 6.17 -20.70
N TRP A 185 -11.73 5.70 -19.89
CA TRP A 185 -11.49 4.27 -19.66
C TRP A 185 -12.62 3.60 -18.89
N LEU A 186 -13.14 4.25 -17.84
CA LEU A 186 -14.19 3.67 -16.98
C LEU A 186 -15.61 3.82 -17.56
N ASP A 187 -15.77 4.56 -18.67
CA ASP A 187 -17.05 4.98 -19.26
C ASP A 187 -17.90 5.75 -18.21
N ALA A 188 -17.31 6.83 -17.70
CA ALA A 188 -17.75 7.54 -16.49
C ALA A 188 -17.81 9.06 -16.69
N SER A 189 -18.69 9.72 -15.95
CA SER A 189 -18.69 11.18 -15.81
C SER A 189 -17.46 11.65 -15.01
N LEU A 190 -16.85 12.78 -15.40
CA LEU A 190 -15.76 13.40 -14.65
C LEU A 190 -16.26 14.53 -13.74
N VAL A 191 -15.93 14.46 -12.45
CA VAL A 191 -15.98 15.58 -11.51
C VAL A 191 -14.55 15.91 -11.09
N GLU A 192 -14.01 16.97 -11.68
CA GLU A 192 -12.73 17.57 -11.30
C GLU A 192 -12.97 18.81 -10.44
N SER A 193 -12.18 19.00 -9.38
CA SER A 193 -12.22 20.23 -8.58
C SER A 193 -10.96 20.41 -7.75
N ALA A 194 -10.34 21.60 -7.82
CA ALA A 194 -9.24 21.99 -6.94
C ALA A 194 -9.70 22.50 -5.55
N TRP A 195 -11.01 22.50 -5.27
CA TRP A 195 -11.56 23.00 -4.00
C TRP A 195 -11.10 22.17 -2.79
N ARG A 196 -10.82 22.84 -1.67
CA ARG A 196 -10.46 22.24 -0.37
C ARG A 196 -11.26 22.90 0.76
N PRO A 197 -11.53 22.21 1.89
CA PRO A 197 -12.22 22.78 3.05
C PRO A 197 -11.35 23.72 3.89
N VAL A 198 -10.03 23.69 3.68
CA VAL A 198 -9.02 24.53 4.33
C VAL A 198 -8.03 24.96 3.25
N ASP A 199 -7.68 26.24 3.21
CA ASP A 199 -6.68 26.74 2.27
C ASP A 199 -5.30 26.15 2.60
N LEU A 200 -4.59 25.66 1.59
CA LEU A 200 -3.24 25.10 1.71
C LEU A 200 -2.25 26.11 1.14
N ARG A 201 -1.27 26.50 1.95
CA ARG A 201 -0.06 27.19 1.53
C ARG A 201 1.07 26.20 1.34
N THR A 202 1.68 26.18 0.17
CA THR A 202 2.87 25.38 -0.14
C THR A 202 4.06 26.31 -0.31
N GLY A 203 5.19 25.99 0.32
CA GLY A 203 6.33 26.90 0.35
C GLY A 203 7.67 26.21 0.58
N VAL A 204 8.75 26.96 0.40
CA VAL A 204 10.12 26.47 0.54
C VAL A 204 10.82 27.23 1.66
N TYR A 205 11.37 26.48 2.62
CA TYR A 205 12.29 27.00 3.62
C TYR A 205 13.71 27.08 3.05
N ALA A 206 14.37 28.23 3.26
CA ALA A 206 15.82 28.39 3.16
C ALA A 206 16.25 29.71 3.83
N GLU A 207 17.47 29.77 4.40
CA GLU A 207 18.07 30.98 5.02
C GLU A 207 17.26 31.57 6.20
N GLY A 208 16.58 30.73 7.00
CA GLY A 208 15.85 31.18 8.20
C GLY A 208 14.43 31.71 7.95
N ALA A 209 13.89 31.52 6.74
CA ALA A 209 12.49 31.81 6.41
C ALA A 209 11.89 30.74 5.50
N ALA A 210 10.57 30.57 5.56
CA ALA A 210 9.79 29.82 4.59
C ALA A 210 8.87 30.77 3.82
N THR A 211 9.05 30.83 2.49
CA THR A 211 8.24 31.65 1.57
C THR A 211 7.18 30.76 0.92
N PHE A 212 5.94 31.23 0.84
CA PHE A 212 4.79 30.47 0.34
C PHE A 212 4.25 30.97 -1.01
N ASP A 213 3.55 30.07 -1.71
CA ASP A 213 2.79 30.28 -2.94
C ASP A 213 1.83 31.49 -2.92
N ASP A 214 1.19 31.79 -1.78
CA ASP A 214 0.34 32.98 -1.60
C ASP A 214 1.12 34.30 -1.42
N GLY A 215 2.45 34.25 -1.47
CA GLY A 215 3.35 35.40 -1.31
C GLY A 215 3.55 35.84 0.15
N THR A 216 3.22 34.98 1.13
CA THR A 216 3.55 35.22 2.54
C THR A 216 4.89 34.59 2.95
N ASP A 217 5.51 35.14 4.00
CA ASP A 217 6.75 34.62 4.60
C ASP A 217 6.53 34.27 6.07
N LEU A 218 7.02 33.10 6.49
CA LEU A 218 7.18 32.69 7.88
C LEU A 218 8.66 32.78 8.26
N SER A 219 9.02 33.69 9.16
CA SER A 219 10.38 33.73 9.74
C SER A 219 10.54 32.63 10.80
N VAL A 220 11.62 31.86 10.71
CA VAL A 220 11.88 30.68 11.54
C VAL A 220 13.11 30.94 12.41
N SER A 221 12.92 30.92 13.74
CA SER A 221 14.03 31.11 14.70
C SER A 221 14.79 29.81 14.94
N VAL A 222 15.66 29.44 13.99
CA VAL A 222 16.54 28.26 14.12
C VAL A 222 17.61 28.49 15.19
N ALA A 223 17.79 27.53 16.10
CA ALA A 223 18.71 27.63 17.23
C ALA A 223 20.15 27.16 16.93
N GLY A 224 20.33 26.41 15.83
CA GLY A 224 21.62 25.88 15.35
C GLY A 224 22.03 26.50 14.02
N ASP A 225 22.30 25.66 13.02
CA ASP A 225 22.63 26.10 11.66
C ASP A 225 21.34 26.33 10.84
N THR A 226 21.20 27.49 10.18
CA THR A 226 20.03 27.78 9.35
C THR A 226 19.96 26.92 8.09
N ASP A 227 21.10 26.36 7.66
CA ASP A 227 21.22 25.61 6.43
C ASP A 227 21.24 24.08 6.70
N ASP A 228 21.26 23.64 7.97
CA ASP A 228 21.03 22.24 8.31
C ASP A 228 19.53 21.92 8.29
N ALA A 229 19.13 20.99 7.42
CA ALA A 229 17.74 20.62 7.21
C ALA A 229 17.08 20.01 8.47
N THR A 230 17.85 19.46 9.42
CA THR A 230 17.31 18.92 10.68
C THR A 230 17.09 20.04 11.69
N ASP A 231 18.02 20.99 11.84
CA ASP A 231 17.84 22.19 12.67
C ASP A 231 16.67 23.06 12.17
N ALA A 232 16.51 23.19 10.84
CA ALA A 232 15.37 23.85 10.23
C ALA A 232 14.04 23.12 10.48
N THR A 233 14.02 21.79 10.31
CA THR A 233 12.81 20.96 10.57
C THR A 233 12.39 21.03 12.03
N ASP A 234 13.35 20.97 12.95
CA ASP A 234 13.13 21.06 14.40
C ASP A 234 12.42 22.36 14.77
N ALA A 235 12.91 23.50 14.28
CA ALA A 235 12.31 24.80 14.50
C ALA A 235 10.92 24.96 13.83
N LEU A 236 10.76 24.46 12.59
CA LEU A 236 9.47 24.46 11.88
C LEU A 236 8.40 23.64 12.60
N VAL A 237 8.77 22.47 13.12
CA VAL A 237 7.90 21.57 13.88
C VAL A 237 7.55 22.16 15.24
N THR A 238 8.55 22.60 16.00
CA THR A 238 8.37 23.21 17.33
C THR A 238 7.46 24.43 17.27
N GLY A 239 7.72 25.36 16.34
CA GLY A 239 6.89 26.55 16.18
C GLY A 239 5.43 26.25 15.80
N ALA A 240 5.14 25.12 15.13
CA ALA A 240 3.77 24.70 14.83
C ALA A 240 3.03 24.17 16.06
N VAL A 241 3.76 23.62 17.05
CA VAL A 241 3.22 23.15 18.33
C VAL A 241 3.02 24.31 19.30
N ASP A 242 3.97 25.25 19.38
CA ASP A 242 3.86 26.50 20.15
C ASP A 242 2.63 27.32 19.72
N ASP A 243 2.34 27.33 18.42
CA ASP A 243 1.15 27.91 17.78
C ASP A 243 -0.18 27.20 18.13
N GLY A 244 -0.16 26.15 18.97
CA GLY A 244 -1.32 25.32 19.32
C GLY A 244 -1.71 24.28 18.25
N GLY A 245 -0.83 24.02 17.29
CA GLY A 245 -1.03 23.08 16.20
C GLY A 245 -0.64 21.63 16.52
N GLN A 246 -0.55 20.87 15.44
CA GLN A 246 0.11 19.55 15.37
C GLN A 246 0.94 19.55 14.08
N ALA A 247 2.00 18.76 14.03
CA ALA A 247 2.93 18.73 12.90
C ALA A 247 3.24 17.31 12.39
N LEU A 248 3.46 17.18 11.09
CA LEU A 248 4.10 16.01 10.47
C LEU A 248 5.46 16.43 9.90
N ALA A 249 6.49 15.60 10.09
CA ALA A 249 7.81 15.79 9.51
C ALA A 249 8.20 14.57 8.66
N PHE A 250 8.18 14.70 7.34
CA PHE A 250 8.52 13.65 6.39
C PHE A 250 10.02 13.61 6.11
N VAL A 251 10.62 12.43 6.24
CA VAL A 251 12.06 12.18 6.11
C VAL A 251 12.35 10.89 5.33
N ARG A 252 13.49 10.84 4.63
CA ARG A 252 13.80 9.79 3.64
C ARG A 252 14.00 8.36 4.17
N SER A 253 14.14 8.15 5.48
CA SER A 253 14.37 6.80 6.00
C SER A 253 13.91 6.61 7.44
N ARG A 254 13.70 5.33 7.80
CA ARG A 254 13.27 4.89 9.14
C ARG A 254 14.16 5.46 10.24
N ARG A 255 15.50 5.35 10.06
CA ARG A 255 16.50 5.87 11.00
C ARG A 255 16.39 7.38 11.20
N GLU A 256 16.14 8.13 10.13
CA GLU A 256 16.00 9.58 10.22
C GLU A 256 14.71 9.96 10.96
N ALA A 257 13.63 9.20 10.78
CA ALA A 257 12.37 9.41 11.51
C ALA A 257 12.52 9.15 13.01
N GLU A 258 13.19 8.04 13.37
CA GLU A 258 13.59 7.76 14.75
C GLU A 258 14.45 8.90 15.32
N THR A 259 15.57 9.25 14.68
CA THR A 259 16.52 10.23 15.20
C THR A 259 15.96 11.65 15.29
N LEU A 260 15.05 12.05 14.40
CA LEU A 260 14.35 13.34 14.51
C LEU A 260 13.34 13.33 15.67
N ALA A 261 12.59 12.24 15.88
CA ALA A 261 11.69 12.11 17.01
C ALA A 261 12.43 12.06 18.37
N GLU A 262 13.54 11.31 18.44
CA GLU A 262 14.43 11.24 19.61
C GLU A 262 15.07 12.59 19.97
N ARG A 263 15.29 13.45 18.96
CA ARG A 263 15.80 14.81 19.13
C ARG A 263 14.73 15.80 19.61
N LEU A 264 13.48 15.62 19.18
CA LEU A 264 12.33 16.45 19.55
C LEU A 264 11.70 16.03 20.89
N ALA A 265 11.95 14.79 21.34
CA ALA A 265 11.73 14.38 22.73
C ALA A 265 12.55 15.25 23.70
N GLY A 266 12.03 15.49 24.89
CA GLY A 266 12.61 16.44 25.86
C GLY A 266 12.36 17.93 25.55
N SER A 267 11.98 18.32 24.34
CA SER A 267 11.70 19.73 23.97
C SER A 267 10.37 20.27 24.54
N GLY A 268 9.61 19.47 25.29
CA GLY A 268 8.41 19.92 26.01
C GLY A 268 7.16 20.07 25.13
N LEU A 269 7.17 19.50 23.93
CA LEU A 269 6.13 19.67 22.90
C LEU A 269 4.76 19.12 23.32
N GLY A 270 4.72 18.05 24.12
CA GLY A 270 3.50 17.51 24.70
C GLY A 270 3.78 16.49 25.81
N SER A 271 2.80 15.64 26.13
CA SER A 271 3.03 14.42 26.91
C SER A 271 1.85 13.47 26.75
N ALA A 272 2.12 12.20 26.39
CA ALA A 272 1.12 11.14 26.25
C ALA A 272 1.54 9.88 27.04
N PRO A 273 1.62 9.95 28.38
CA PRO A 273 2.22 8.89 29.21
C PRO A 273 1.42 7.58 29.18
N ASP A 274 0.10 7.64 29.02
CA ASP A 274 -0.76 6.46 28.95
C ASP A 274 -0.60 5.71 27.61
N VAL A 275 -0.51 6.45 26.50
CA VAL A 275 -0.18 5.89 25.16
C VAL A 275 1.25 5.31 25.17
N ALA A 276 2.18 5.97 25.85
CA ALA A 276 3.52 5.44 26.05
C ALA A 276 3.52 4.16 26.91
N ALA A 277 2.61 4.00 27.87
CA ALA A 277 2.47 2.77 28.66
C ALA A 277 1.87 1.63 27.82
N GLU A 278 0.88 1.91 26.98
CA GLU A 278 0.33 0.98 25.99
C GLU A 278 1.42 0.47 25.04
N ILE A 279 2.19 1.38 24.42
CA ILE A 279 3.23 1.01 23.45
C ILE A 279 4.34 0.15 24.07
N ARG A 280 4.80 0.45 25.31
CA ARG A 280 5.79 -0.42 26.01
C ARG A 280 5.28 -1.84 26.26
N GLY A 281 3.96 -2.04 26.29
CA GLY A 281 3.32 -3.34 26.50
C GLY A 281 3.18 -4.22 25.25
N LEU A 282 3.38 -3.68 24.03
CA LEU A 282 2.99 -4.38 22.80
C LEU A 282 3.94 -5.50 22.34
N ASP A 283 5.26 -5.28 22.33
CA ASP A 283 6.21 -6.33 21.92
C ASP A 283 7.54 -6.37 22.68
N GLY A 284 7.79 -5.40 23.57
CA GLY A 284 9.01 -5.33 24.38
C GLY A 284 10.32 -5.12 23.60
N THR A 285 10.29 -4.83 22.29
CA THR A 285 11.48 -4.58 21.47
C THR A 285 12.12 -3.22 21.76
N GLU A 286 13.40 -3.06 21.43
CA GLU A 286 14.10 -1.78 21.59
C GLU A 286 13.48 -0.66 20.73
N THR A 287 12.98 -0.98 19.53
CA THR A 287 12.24 -0.01 18.70
C THR A 287 10.93 0.42 19.36
N GLY A 288 10.18 -0.51 19.96
CA GLY A 288 8.96 -0.19 20.73
C GLY A 288 9.24 0.65 21.98
N ARG A 289 10.34 0.39 22.70
CA ARG A 289 10.79 1.20 23.84
C ARG A 289 11.11 2.64 23.41
N ARG A 290 11.98 2.80 22.40
CA ARG A 290 12.37 4.12 21.86
C ARG A 290 11.17 4.92 21.36
N LEU A 291 10.20 4.25 20.72
CA LEU A 291 8.93 4.88 20.33
C LEU A 291 8.15 5.39 21.55
N ALA A 292 7.94 4.54 22.56
CA ALA A 292 7.21 4.93 23.75
C ALA A 292 7.91 6.02 24.58
N ASP A 293 9.23 6.06 24.59
CA ASP A 293 10.00 7.07 25.29
C ASP A 293 9.86 8.44 24.58
N CYS A 294 9.77 8.48 23.24
CA CYS A 294 9.37 9.70 22.51
C CYS A 294 7.91 10.09 22.80
N VAL A 295 6.99 9.11 22.78
CA VAL A 295 5.54 9.34 22.96
C VAL A 295 5.22 9.91 24.35
N ALA A 296 6.02 9.59 25.36
CA ALA A 296 5.90 10.18 26.69
C ALA A 296 6.04 11.71 26.69
N ASP A 297 6.77 12.28 25.72
CA ASP A 297 6.97 13.73 25.52
C ASP A 297 6.12 14.31 24.37
N GLY A 298 5.12 13.56 23.87
CA GLY A 298 4.16 14.01 22.86
C GLY A 298 4.62 13.90 21.41
N VAL A 299 5.75 13.23 21.15
CA VAL A 299 6.38 13.05 19.83
C VAL A 299 6.38 11.57 19.44
N ALA A 300 6.13 11.22 18.19
CA ALA A 300 6.28 9.85 17.71
C ALA A 300 7.12 9.77 16.44
N PHE A 301 7.66 8.58 16.15
CA PHE A 301 8.13 8.23 14.81
C PHE A 301 7.19 7.20 14.16
N HIS A 302 7.07 7.23 12.84
CA HIS A 302 6.18 6.32 12.09
C HIS A 302 6.83 5.84 10.79
N HIS A 303 6.89 4.51 10.62
CA HIS A 303 7.41 3.87 9.41
C HIS A 303 7.04 2.38 9.36
N ALA A 304 7.11 1.78 8.17
CA ALA A 304 6.81 0.36 7.94
C ALA A 304 7.54 -0.63 8.88
N GLY A 305 8.74 -0.30 9.38
CA GLY A 305 9.47 -1.14 10.33
C GLY A 305 8.84 -1.26 11.73
N LEU A 306 7.84 -0.44 12.07
CA LEU A 306 7.02 -0.62 13.26
C LEU A 306 5.94 -1.67 13.01
N ARG A 307 5.54 -2.41 14.04
CA ARG A 307 4.38 -3.32 13.97
C ARG A 307 3.09 -2.61 13.57
N SER A 308 2.16 -3.38 13.02
CA SER A 308 0.74 -3.03 12.86
C SER A 308 0.18 -2.25 14.06
N THR A 309 0.29 -2.81 15.27
CA THR A 309 -0.23 -2.26 16.53
C THR A 309 0.45 -0.95 16.96
N HIS A 310 1.76 -0.83 16.80
CA HIS A 310 2.51 0.40 17.10
C HIS A 310 2.04 1.57 16.21
N ARG A 311 1.84 1.32 14.90
CA ARG A 311 1.38 2.34 13.95
C ARG A 311 -0.03 2.83 14.32
N ILE A 312 -0.96 1.89 14.57
CA ILE A 312 -2.35 2.20 14.99
C ILE A 312 -2.39 3.03 16.28
N ALA A 313 -1.57 2.71 17.29
CA ALA A 313 -1.53 3.47 18.55
C ALA A 313 -1.07 4.92 18.34
N VAL A 314 -0.05 5.14 17.49
CA VAL A 314 0.45 6.48 17.14
C VAL A 314 -0.58 7.26 16.31
N GLU A 315 -1.19 6.64 15.31
CA GLU A 315 -2.20 7.26 14.44
C GLU A 315 -3.44 7.69 15.23
N ARG A 316 -3.92 6.81 16.13
CA ARG A 316 -5.03 7.08 17.04
C ARG A 316 -4.71 8.24 17.98
N ALA A 317 -3.58 8.17 18.71
CA ALA A 317 -3.18 9.22 19.65
C ALA A 317 -2.90 10.58 18.98
N PHE A 318 -2.53 10.62 17.71
CA PHE A 318 -2.41 11.85 16.95
C PHE A 318 -3.77 12.41 16.53
N ARG A 319 -4.71 11.55 16.08
CA ARG A 319 -6.09 11.94 15.77
C ARG A 319 -6.83 12.48 17.00
N ASP A 320 -6.67 11.79 18.13
CA ASP A 320 -7.28 12.14 19.43
C ASP A 320 -6.61 13.34 20.12
N ARG A 321 -5.46 13.79 19.58
CA ARG A 321 -4.67 14.95 20.05
C ARG A 321 -3.97 14.75 21.39
N ASP A 322 -3.60 13.53 21.75
CA ASP A 322 -2.60 13.25 22.78
C ASP A 322 -1.18 13.53 22.25
N LEU A 323 -0.92 13.14 21.00
CA LEU A 323 0.33 13.44 20.29
C LEU A 323 0.28 14.80 19.57
N ARG A 324 1.46 15.44 19.47
CA ARG A 324 1.67 16.75 18.83
C ARG A 324 2.47 16.65 17.54
N VAL A 325 3.39 15.68 17.44
CA VAL A 325 4.31 15.51 16.31
C VAL A 325 4.39 14.06 15.88
N ILE A 326 4.40 13.79 14.57
CA ILE A 326 4.91 12.53 14.01
C ILE A 326 6.05 12.83 13.02
N CYS A 327 7.21 12.21 13.24
CA CYS A 327 8.30 12.13 12.28
C CYS A 327 8.14 10.84 11.45
N ALA A 328 7.96 10.94 10.13
CA ALA A 328 7.49 9.81 9.32
C ALA A 328 8.32 9.56 8.06
N THR A 329 8.35 8.30 7.60
CA THR A 329 8.68 8.01 6.19
C THR A 329 7.48 8.31 5.28
N PRO A 330 7.68 8.51 3.95
CA PRO A 330 6.60 8.75 2.97
C PRO A 330 5.43 7.74 3.02
N THR A 331 5.64 6.55 3.59
CA THR A 331 4.59 5.55 3.87
C THR A 331 3.39 6.08 4.69
N LEU A 332 3.50 7.19 5.41
CA LEU A 332 2.36 7.84 6.09
C LEU A 332 1.61 8.85 5.20
N ALA A 333 2.20 9.28 4.09
CA ALA A 333 1.51 10.07 3.06
C ALA A 333 0.42 9.21 2.39
N ALA A 334 0.74 7.96 2.08
CA ALA A 334 -0.22 6.98 1.57
C ALA A 334 -1.14 6.43 2.68
N GLY A 335 -2.41 6.84 2.69
CA GLY A 335 -3.49 6.00 3.23
C GLY A 335 -3.73 5.96 4.75
N VAL A 336 -3.54 7.06 5.50
CA VAL A 336 -4.15 7.21 6.85
C VAL A 336 -4.71 8.62 7.04
N ASN A 337 -5.91 8.78 7.60
CA ASN A 337 -6.48 10.09 7.90
C ASN A 337 -5.87 10.72 9.16
N VAL A 338 -4.68 11.32 9.00
CA VAL A 338 -3.94 12.11 9.99
C VAL A 338 -3.59 13.52 9.45
N PRO A 339 -4.53 14.48 9.46
CA PRO A 339 -4.26 15.86 9.09
C PRO A 339 -3.55 16.62 10.22
N ALA A 340 -2.68 17.57 9.86
CA ALA A 340 -1.88 18.38 10.78
C ALA A 340 -1.96 19.87 10.40
N ARG A 341 -1.57 20.80 11.28
CA ARG A 341 -1.55 22.23 10.93
C ARG A 341 -0.39 22.55 9.98
N ARG A 342 0.79 22.01 10.28
CA ARG A 342 2.01 22.15 9.46
C ARG A 342 2.52 20.77 9.03
N VAL A 343 2.87 20.65 7.75
CA VAL A 343 3.64 19.52 7.21
C VAL A 343 5.01 20.04 6.80
N VAL A 344 6.06 19.34 7.19
CA VAL A 344 7.44 19.66 6.82
C VAL A 344 8.00 18.49 6.03
N VAL A 345 8.39 18.70 4.76
CA VAL A 345 9.03 17.68 3.93
C VAL A 345 10.54 17.98 3.90
N ARG A 346 11.29 17.30 4.76
CA ARG A 346 12.73 17.56 4.95
C ARG A 346 13.59 16.99 3.83
N ASP A 347 13.29 15.76 3.40
CA ASP A 347 14.04 15.06 2.35
C ASP A 347 13.13 14.81 1.14
N GLN A 348 13.44 15.43 -0.01
CA GLN A 348 12.68 15.25 -1.26
C GLN A 348 13.41 14.32 -2.25
N LYS A 349 14.41 13.57 -1.76
CA LYS A 349 15.24 12.62 -2.53
C LYS A 349 15.36 11.29 -1.79
N ARG A 350 15.22 10.17 -2.50
CA ARG A 350 15.41 8.79 -2.01
C ARG A 350 16.57 8.10 -2.70
N TYR A 351 17.13 7.07 -2.07
CA TYR A 351 18.14 6.20 -2.69
C TYR A 351 17.45 4.97 -3.28
N THR A 352 17.50 4.83 -4.60
CA THR A 352 17.20 3.61 -5.35
C THR A 352 18.48 2.76 -5.48
N GLY A 353 18.36 1.50 -5.89
CA GLY A 353 19.55 0.68 -6.15
C GLY A 353 20.47 1.25 -7.25
N SER A 354 19.91 2.08 -8.14
CA SER A 354 20.58 2.80 -9.23
C SER A 354 21.28 4.10 -8.79
N GLY A 355 20.75 4.84 -7.81
CA GLY A 355 21.31 6.13 -7.42
C GLY A 355 20.48 6.92 -6.41
N THR A 356 20.73 8.22 -6.30
CA THR A 356 19.86 9.13 -5.55
C THR A 356 18.93 9.83 -6.54
N GLU A 357 17.63 9.56 -6.38
CA GLU A 357 16.57 10.07 -7.26
C GLU A 357 15.64 10.99 -6.47
N TRP A 358 14.99 11.93 -7.17
CA TRP A 358 13.94 12.76 -6.57
C TRP A 358 12.70 11.92 -6.26
N LEU A 359 11.87 12.38 -5.32
CA LEU A 359 10.53 11.85 -5.18
C LEU A 359 9.65 12.26 -6.39
N PRO A 360 8.60 11.47 -6.73
CA PRO A 360 7.53 11.90 -7.60
C PRO A 360 6.81 13.13 -7.02
N THR A 361 6.36 14.03 -7.88
CA THR A 361 5.63 15.23 -7.46
C THR A 361 4.31 14.88 -6.79
N LEU A 362 3.61 13.83 -7.25
CA LEU A 362 2.40 13.30 -6.62
C LEU A 362 2.65 12.78 -5.18
N GLU A 363 3.80 12.16 -4.92
CA GLU A 363 4.17 11.66 -3.58
C GLU A 363 4.40 12.83 -2.62
N VAL A 364 5.03 13.92 -3.08
CA VAL A 364 5.22 15.16 -2.31
C VAL A 364 3.90 15.91 -2.12
N HIS A 365 3.07 16.02 -3.17
CA HIS A 365 1.74 16.63 -3.08
C HIS A 365 0.80 15.88 -2.13
N GLN A 366 0.89 14.54 -2.06
CA GLN A 366 0.18 13.74 -1.05
C GLN A 366 0.65 14.03 0.38
N MET A 367 1.93 14.35 0.61
CA MET A 367 2.41 14.85 1.91
C MET A 367 1.85 16.23 2.22
N CYS A 368 2.00 17.19 1.29
CA CYS A 368 1.54 18.57 1.45
C CYS A 368 0.03 18.64 1.70
N GLY A 369 -0.76 17.80 1.02
CA GLY A 369 -2.20 17.64 1.21
C GLY A 369 -2.66 17.09 2.57
N ARG A 370 -1.73 16.82 3.50
CA ARG A 370 -2.05 16.56 4.93
C ARG A 370 -2.02 17.82 5.81
N ALA A 371 -1.62 18.97 5.29
CA ALA A 371 -1.64 20.23 6.02
C ALA A 371 -3.04 20.90 5.96
N GLY A 372 -3.48 21.41 7.11
CA GLY A 372 -4.80 22.00 7.34
C GLY A 372 -5.81 20.98 7.90
N ARG A 373 -6.18 21.11 9.19
CA ARG A 373 -7.23 20.29 9.81
C ARG A 373 -8.60 20.96 9.61
N PRO A 374 -9.58 20.33 8.93
CA PRO A 374 -10.91 20.89 8.73
C PRO A 374 -11.58 21.32 10.03
N HIS A 375 -12.29 22.46 9.98
CA HIS A 375 -12.97 23.12 11.11
C HIS A 375 -12.07 23.53 12.31
N LEU A 376 -10.75 23.39 12.19
CA LEU A 376 -9.82 23.45 13.33
C LEU A 376 -8.62 24.38 13.07
N ASP A 377 -8.09 24.40 11.85
CA ASP A 377 -7.08 25.37 11.41
C ASP A 377 -7.69 26.37 10.41
N PRO A 378 -7.26 27.64 10.40
CA PRO A 378 -7.71 28.63 9.42
C PRO A 378 -7.10 28.43 8.03
N TYR A 379 -5.93 27.77 7.97
CA TYR A 379 -5.18 27.38 6.77
C TYR A 379 -4.20 26.27 7.17
N GLY A 380 -3.72 25.50 6.19
CA GLY A 380 -2.62 24.55 6.32
C GLY A 380 -1.32 25.11 5.75
N GLU A 381 -0.18 24.74 6.33
CA GLU A 381 1.15 25.10 5.84
C GLU A 381 1.94 23.83 5.46
N ALA A 382 2.37 23.70 4.22
CA ALA A 382 3.28 22.67 3.76
C ALA A 382 4.63 23.30 3.38
N VAL A 383 5.71 22.89 4.05
CA VAL A 383 7.05 23.49 3.90
C VAL A 383 8.05 22.44 3.42
N LEU A 384 8.62 22.66 2.24
CA LEU A 384 9.74 21.90 1.71
C LEU A 384 11.04 22.48 2.29
N VAL A 385 11.89 21.67 2.92
CA VAL A 385 13.15 22.17 3.50
C VAL A 385 14.27 22.12 2.47
N GLY A 386 14.87 23.27 2.19
CA GLY A 386 16.06 23.40 1.36
C GLY A 386 17.03 24.45 1.91
N ASP A 387 17.94 24.88 1.03
CA ASP A 387 18.96 25.88 1.26
C ASP A 387 18.97 26.93 0.13
N ALA A 388 19.84 27.93 0.24
CA ALA A 388 19.97 29.01 -0.77
C ALA A 388 20.37 28.51 -2.18
N SER A 389 20.83 27.26 -2.33
CA SER A 389 21.20 26.66 -3.62
C SER A 389 20.13 25.75 -4.22
N THR A 390 19.17 25.32 -3.40
CA THR A 390 18.10 24.37 -3.76
C THR A 390 16.70 25.00 -3.74
N ARG A 391 16.53 26.20 -3.16
CA ARG A 391 15.24 26.93 -3.11
C ARG A 391 14.50 26.94 -4.45
N ASP A 392 15.18 27.41 -5.50
CA ASP A 392 14.57 27.60 -6.83
C ASP A 392 14.22 26.24 -7.49
N GLU A 393 15.08 25.22 -7.33
CA GLU A 393 14.85 23.87 -7.86
C GLU A 393 13.69 23.16 -7.15
N LEU A 394 13.54 23.35 -5.83
CA LEU A 394 12.39 22.85 -5.07
C LEU A 394 11.09 23.57 -5.45
N TRP A 395 11.18 24.87 -5.76
CA TRP A 395 10.03 25.66 -6.19
C TRP A 395 9.51 25.21 -7.56
N GLU A 396 10.39 25.19 -8.58
CA GLU A 396 10.04 24.74 -9.94
C GLU A 396 9.54 23.28 -9.96
N ARG A 397 10.12 22.41 -9.11
CA ARG A 397 9.80 20.97 -9.11
C ARG A 397 8.51 20.61 -8.38
N TYR A 398 8.09 21.36 -7.36
CA TYR A 398 7.01 20.94 -6.47
C TYR A 398 5.98 22.02 -6.11
N VAL A 399 6.31 23.31 -6.21
CA VAL A 399 5.40 24.42 -5.86
C VAL A 399 4.68 24.93 -7.12
N ASP A 400 5.43 25.20 -8.19
CA ASP A 400 4.88 25.59 -9.50
C ASP A 400 4.42 24.39 -10.34
N ALA A 401 4.63 23.16 -9.85
CA ALA A 401 4.43 21.94 -10.63
C ALA A 401 2.96 21.54 -10.78
N ASP A 402 2.52 21.37 -12.03
CA ASP A 402 1.26 20.74 -12.38
C ASP A 402 1.19 19.28 -11.83
N PRO A 403 -0.01 18.73 -11.60
CA PRO A 403 -0.20 17.33 -11.21
C PRO A 403 0.45 16.34 -12.18
N GLU A 404 0.95 15.20 -11.70
CA GLU A 404 1.55 14.18 -12.57
C GLU A 404 0.51 13.45 -13.43
N ARG A 405 0.93 12.97 -14.61
CA ARG A 405 0.13 12.11 -15.50
C ARG A 405 0.18 10.67 -14.99
N VAL A 406 -0.97 10.01 -14.95
CA VAL A 406 -1.08 8.58 -14.62
C VAL A 406 -0.78 7.76 -15.86
N GLU A 407 0.20 6.85 -15.79
CA GLU A 407 0.60 5.98 -16.89
C GLU A 407 0.53 4.52 -16.45
N SER A 408 -0.16 3.66 -17.21
CA SER A 408 -0.31 2.24 -16.89
C SER A 408 1.05 1.53 -16.78
N GLN A 409 1.21 0.76 -15.72
CA GLN A 409 2.37 -0.11 -15.51
C GLN A 409 2.15 -1.55 -16.03
N LEU A 410 1.02 -1.83 -16.68
CA LEU A 410 0.67 -3.18 -17.16
C LEU A 410 1.64 -3.70 -18.23
N ALA A 411 2.41 -2.84 -18.89
CA ALA A 411 3.44 -3.25 -19.86
C ALA A 411 4.61 -4.06 -19.25
N ASP A 412 4.74 -4.12 -17.93
CA ASP A 412 5.75 -4.96 -17.27
C ASP A 412 5.55 -6.46 -17.58
N PRO A 413 6.60 -7.20 -18.01
CA PRO A 413 6.48 -8.62 -18.35
C PRO A 413 6.03 -9.51 -17.18
N ASN A 414 6.38 -9.21 -15.93
CA ASN A 414 6.00 -10.02 -14.78
C ASN A 414 4.54 -9.78 -14.38
N ALA A 415 4.06 -8.54 -14.46
CA ALA A 415 2.64 -8.21 -14.37
C ALA A 415 1.83 -8.93 -15.46
N LEU A 416 2.25 -8.85 -16.73
CA LEU A 416 1.54 -9.50 -17.84
C LEU A 416 1.53 -11.02 -17.74
N ARG A 417 2.64 -11.68 -17.37
CA ARG A 417 2.63 -13.14 -17.08
C ARG A 417 1.62 -13.48 -15.99
N THR A 418 1.60 -12.72 -14.90
CA THR A 418 0.68 -12.94 -13.77
C THR A 418 -0.78 -12.79 -14.19
N HIS A 419 -1.10 -11.72 -14.93
CA HIS A 419 -2.48 -11.43 -15.31
C HIS A 419 -2.98 -12.27 -16.50
N VAL A 420 -2.15 -12.57 -17.50
CA VAL A 420 -2.48 -13.55 -18.57
C VAL A 420 -2.75 -14.93 -17.96
N LEU A 421 -1.93 -15.39 -17.01
CA LEU A 421 -2.20 -16.64 -16.29
C LEU A 421 -3.53 -16.56 -15.53
N SER A 422 -3.84 -15.45 -14.86
CA SER A 422 -5.10 -15.30 -14.12
C SER A 422 -6.34 -15.40 -15.01
N VAL A 423 -6.34 -14.74 -16.18
CA VAL A 423 -7.47 -14.70 -17.12
C VAL A 423 -7.74 -16.08 -17.75
N VAL A 424 -6.67 -16.84 -18.03
CA VAL A 424 -6.75 -18.21 -18.58
C VAL A 424 -7.10 -19.24 -17.50
N ALA A 425 -6.45 -19.19 -16.32
CA ALA A 425 -6.68 -20.16 -15.24
C ALA A 425 -8.07 -20.05 -14.61
N ALA A 426 -8.62 -18.84 -14.53
CA ALA A 426 -10.00 -18.64 -14.07
C ALA A 426 -11.05 -18.92 -15.17
N GLU A 427 -10.65 -19.27 -16.40
CA GLU A 427 -11.52 -19.59 -17.56
C GLU A 427 -12.33 -18.43 -18.22
N PHE A 428 -11.95 -17.15 -18.10
CA PHE A 428 -12.63 -16.09 -18.92
C PHE A 428 -12.13 -16.12 -20.38
N ALA A 429 -10.93 -16.66 -20.64
CA ALA A 429 -10.39 -16.81 -21.99
C ALA A 429 -9.77 -18.20 -22.25
N ALA A 430 -10.34 -18.90 -23.24
CA ALA A 430 -9.78 -20.15 -23.79
C ALA A 430 -9.00 -19.94 -25.11
N SER A 431 -8.68 -18.69 -25.45
CA SER A 431 -7.94 -18.34 -26.68
C SER A 431 -7.20 -17.00 -26.54
N ARG A 432 -6.18 -16.79 -27.39
CA ARG A 432 -5.44 -15.53 -27.52
C ARG A 432 -6.37 -14.33 -27.77
N GLU A 433 -7.44 -14.52 -28.54
CA GLU A 433 -8.43 -13.48 -28.84
C GLU A 433 -9.28 -13.12 -27.61
N GLY A 434 -9.66 -14.11 -26.79
CA GLY A 434 -10.34 -13.86 -25.52
C GLY A 434 -9.45 -13.18 -24.47
N VAL A 435 -8.15 -13.53 -24.42
CA VAL A 435 -7.20 -12.83 -23.53
C VAL A 435 -7.09 -11.36 -23.92
N LEU A 436 -7.05 -11.07 -25.23
CA LEU A 436 -7.03 -9.70 -25.72
C LEU A 436 -8.35 -8.97 -25.49
N ASP A 437 -9.52 -9.59 -25.62
CA ASP A 437 -10.79 -8.92 -25.30
C ASP A 437 -10.86 -8.49 -23.82
N VAL A 438 -10.39 -9.31 -22.89
CA VAL A 438 -10.29 -8.91 -21.47
C VAL A 438 -9.29 -7.77 -21.28
N LEU A 439 -8.11 -7.85 -21.91
CA LEU A 439 -7.08 -6.82 -21.78
C LEU A 439 -7.39 -5.53 -22.57
N ASP A 440 -8.25 -5.56 -23.59
CA ASP A 440 -8.73 -4.38 -24.32
C ASP A 440 -9.64 -3.47 -23.46
N ALA A 441 -10.08 -3.93 -22.28
CA ALA A 441 -10.75 -3.12 -21.26
C ALA A 441 -9.80 -2.53 -20.20
N THR A 442 -8.48 -2.61 -20.39
CA THR A 442 -7.48 -2.04 -19.46
C THR A 442 -7.13 -0.58 -19.79
N PHE A 443 -6.61 0.15 -18.81
CA PHE A 443 -6.17 1.54 -19.00
C PHE A 443 -5.02 1.62 -20.03
N TYR A 444 -4.13 0.62 -20.03
CA TYR A 444 -3.10 0.42 -21.04
C TYR A 444 -3.68 0.38 -22.46
N ALA A 445 -4.74 -0.41 -22.69
CA ALA A 445 -5.38 -0.54 -23.99
C ALA A 445 -6.15 0.73 -24.40
N HIS A 446 -6.66 1.51 -23.43
CA HIS A 446 -7.26 2.81 -23.71
C HIS A 446 -6.22 3.82 -24.26
N GLY A 447 -4.99 3.79 -23.73
CA GLY A 447 -3.89 4.66 -24.18
C GLY A 447 -3.05 4.14 -25.35
N THR A 448 -3.05 2.82 -25.62
CA THR A 448 -2.06 2.15 -26.48
C THR A 448 -2.71 1.39 -27.65
N PRO A 449 -2.15 1.44 -28.88
CA PRO A 449 -2.71 0.68 -30.01
C PRO A 449 -2.71 -0.84 -29.75
N THR A 450 -3.87 -1.50 -29.91
CA THR A 450 -4.11 -2.95 -29.70
C THR A 450 -3.06 -3.88 -30.33
N ARG A 451 -2.41 -3.45 -31.42
CA ARG A 451 -1.32 -4.20 -32.08
C ARG A 451 -0.11 -4.42 -31.17
N GLU A 452 0.20 -3.47 -30.29
CA GLU A 452 1.38 -3.51 -29.43
C GLU A 452 1.11 -4.42 -28.22
N LEU A 453 -0.03 -4.24 -27.53
CA LEU A 453 -0.58 -5.16 -26.53
C LEU A 453 -0.57 -6.61 -27.04
N GLY A 454 -1.05 -6.83 -28.26
CA GLY A 454 -1.04 -8.14 -28.93
C GLY A 454 0.33 -8.83 -28.95
N SER A 455 1.43 -8.08 -29.03
CA SER A 455 2.79 -8.64 -29.08
C SER A 455 3.39 -8.94 -27.70
N VAL A 456 3.00 -8.18 -26.66
CA VAL A 456 3.46 -8.47 -25.29
C VAL A 456 2.69 -9.65 -24.70
N VAL A 457 1.40 -9.80 -25.04
CA VAL A 457 0.59 -10.99 -24.72
C VAL A 457 1.16 -12.26 -25.36
N ASP A 458 1.66 -12.20 -26.61
CA ASP A 458 2.31 -13.35 -27.25
C ASP A 458 3.56 -13.82 -26.46
N THR A 459 4.36 -12.87 -25.97
CA THR A 459 5.52 -13.17 -25.11
C THR A 459 5.08 -13.78 -23.78
N ALA A 460 4.11 -13.17 -23.10
CA ALA A 460 3.61 -13.67 -21.83
C ALA A 460 3.00 -15.08 -21.92
N VAL A 461 2.25 -15.40 -22.99
CA VAL A 461 1.75 -16.77 -23.24
C VAL A 461 2.89 -17.74 -23.49
N ALA A 462 3.89 -17.38 -24.31
CA ALA A 462 5.05 -18.23 -24.59
C ALA A 462 5.85 -18.56 -23.31
N ASP A 463 6.11 -17.56 -22.47
CA ASP A 463 6.80 -17.72 -21.19
C ASP A 463 6.01 -18.66 -20.25
N LEU A 464 4.69 -18.51 -20.17
CA LEU A 464 3.82 -19.37 -19.35
C LEU A 464 3.72 -20.81 -19.87
N VAL A 465 3.90 -21.02 -21.17
CA VAL A 465 4.02 -22.37 -21.77
C VAL A 465 5.38 -22.99 -21.45
N GLU A 466 6.47 -22.21 -21.49
CA GLU A 466 7.82 -22.70 -21.09
C GLU A 466 7.88 -23.04 -19.59
N MET A 467 7.24 -22.23 -18.74
CA MET A 467 7.04 -22.52 -17.30
C MET A 467 6.07 -23.70 -17.04
N GLY A 468 5.43 -24.27 -18.06
CA GLY A 468 4.49 -25.38 -17.93
C GLY A 468 3.18 -25.01 -17.21
N MET A 469 2.81 -23.73 -17.17
CA MET A 469 1.62 -23.20 -16.49
C MET A 469 0.41 -23.05 -17.43
N ILE A 470 0.66 -22.84 -18.73
CA ILE A 470 -0.36 -22.88 -19.78
C ILE A 470 -0.04 -24.02 -20.76
N ALA A 471 -1.08 -24.72 -21.21
CA ALA A 471 -1.02 -25.57 -22.39
C ALA A 471 -1.58 -24.80 -23.59
N ASP A 472 -0.76 -24.64 -24.63
CA ASP A 472 -1.18 -24.14 -25.94
C ASP A 472 -1.45 -25.32 -26.89
N GLY A 473 -2.62 -25.32 -27.54
CA GLY A 473 -3.15 -26.48 -28.26
C GLY A 473 -4.26 -26.10 -29.24
N SER A 474 -5.43 -26.72 -29.13
CA SER A 474 -6.63 -26.25 -29.87
C SER A 474 -7.31 -25.05 -29.21
N SER A 475 -6.89 -24.73 -27.99
CA SER A 475 -7.37 -23.69 -27.08
C SER A 475 -6.26 -23.43 -26.07
N LEU A 476 -6.22 -22.22 -25.49
CA LEU A 476 -5.41 -21.97 -24.30
C LEU A 476 -6.14 -22.52 -23.08
N SER A 477 -5.41 -23.16 -22.17
CA SER A 477 -5.91 -23.62 -20.88
C SER A 477 -4.77 -23.68 -19.87
N ALA A 478 -5.03 -23.35 -18.60
CA ALA A 478 -4.04 -23.55 -17.55
C ALA A 478 -3.78 -25.05 -17.34
N THR A 479 -2.55 -25.40 -16.97
CA THR A 479 -2.22 -26.72 -16.41
C THR A 479 -2.63 -26.77 -14.94
N GLU A 480 -2.59 -27.94 -14.29
CA GLU A 480 -2.86 -27.99 -12.85
C GLU A 480 -1.87 -27.12 -12.06
N LEU A 481 -0.59 -27.08 -12.47
CA LEU A 481 0.40 -26.16 -11.91
C LEU A 481 -0.02 -24.69 -12.07
N GLY A 482 -0.44 -24.28 -13.27
CA GLY A 482 -0.89 -22.92 -13.53
C GLY A 482 -2.15 -22.53 -12.74
N ASP A 483 -3.08 -23.47 -12.55
CA ASP A 483 -4.26 -23.30 -11.71
C ASP A 483 -3.89 -23.07 -10.23
N ARG A 484 -2.98 -23.89 -9.68
CA ARG A 484 -2.48 -23.70 -8.30
C ARG A 484 -1.77 -22.37 -8.15
N VAL A 485 -0.81 -22.05 -9.03
CA VAL A 485 -0.07 -20.78 -9.00
C VAL A 485 -1.02 -19.59 -9.00
N SER A 486 -1.99 -19.56 -9.93
CA SER A 486 -2.97 -18.49 -10.05
C SER A 486 -3.85 -18.32 -8.79
N LYS A 487 -4.39 -19.43 -8.26
CA LYS A 487 -5.30 -19.42 -7.09
C LYS A 487 -4.59 -19.20 -5.76
N GLN A 488 -3.32 -19.61 -5.64
CA GLN A 488 -2.45 -19.26 -4.50
C GLN A 488 -1.96 -17.80 -4.57
N TYR A 489 -2.24 -17.09 -5.67
CA TYR A 489 -1.91 -15.68 -5.89
C TYR A 489 -0.40 -15.36 -5.96
N VAL A 490 0.46 -16.38 -6.14
CA VAL A 490 1.91 -16.18 -6.31
C VAL A 490 2.22 -15.85 -7.78
N THR A 491 3.32 -15.14 -8.02
CA THR A 491 3.76 -14.85 -9.39
C THR A 491 4.17 -16.14 -10.13
N PRO A 492 4.06 -16.18 -11.48
CA PRO A 492 4.56 -17.30 -12.28
C PRO A 492 6.05 -17.59 -12.06
N GLU A 493 6.87 -16.57 -11.82
CA GLU A 493 8.29 -16.76 -11.50
C GLU A 493 8.49 -17.45 -10.13
N THR A 494 7.78 -17.00 -9.08
CA THR A 494 7.75 -17.72 -7.79
C THR A 494 7.30 -19.16 -7.97
N GLY A 495 6.24 -19.41 -8.74
CA GLY A 495 5.75 -20.76 -9.02
C GLY A 495 6.81 -21.64 -9.68
N ALA A 496 7.51 -21.14 -10.70
CA ALA A 496 8.58 -21.86 -11.38
C ALA A 496 9.78 -22.15 -10.44
N ARG A 497 10.24 -21.15 -9.67
CA ARG A 497 11.33 -21.32 -8.69
C ARG A 497 10.98 -22.36 -7.61
N VAL A 498 9.74 -22.34 -7.10
CA VAL A 498 9.26 -23.33 -6.12
C VAL A 498 9.26 -24.74 -6.72
N VAL A 499 8.82 -24.91 -7.97
CA VAL A 499 8.85 -26.22 -8.65
C VAL A 499 10.28 -26.77 -8.77
N ASP A 500 11.25 -25.94 -9.15
CA ASP A 500 12.65 -26.39 -9.30
C ASP A 500 13.36 -26.59 -7.95
N GLY A 501 13.02 -25.80 -6.93
CA GLY A 501 13.43 -26.04 -5.54
C GLY A 501 12.92 -27.37 -4.99
N LEU A 502 11.63 -27.69 -5.21
CA LEU A 502 11.02 -28.96 -4.81
C LEU A 502 11.66 -30.17 -5.53
N ARG A 503 11.89 -30.07 -6.86
CA ARG A 503 12.61 -31.08 -7.64
C ARG A 503 14.03 -31.31 -7.12
N THR A 504 14.71 -30.24 -6.71
CA THR A 504 16.07 -30.32 -6.14
C THR A 504 16.04 -30.98 -4.76
N ALA A 505 15.10 -30.60 -3.90
CA ALA A 505 14.91 -31.20 -2.58
C ALA A 505 14.58 -32.69 -2.62
N ALA A 506 13.82 -33.17 -3.62
CA ALA A 506 13.57 -34.60 -3.84
C ALA A 506 14.85 -35.40 -4.21
N GLY A 507 15.91 -34.73 -4.64
CA GLY A 507 17.23 -35.31 -4.88
C GLY A 507 18.20 -35.24 -3.68
N MET A 508 17.84 -34.52 -2.61
CA MET A 508 18.72 -34.31 -1.44
C MET A 508 18.71 -35.51 -0.49
N ALA A 509 19.83 -35.75 0.20
CA ALA A 509 19.99 -36.89 1.09
C ALA A 509 19.20 -36.77 2.41
N SER A 510 18.85 -35.55 2.82
CA SER A 510 18.06 -35.24 4.02
C SER A 510 17.59 -33.78 3.95
N PRO A 511 16.53 -33.44 3.18
CA PRO A 511 15.95 -32.10 3.20
C PRO A 511 15.49 -31.71 4.62
N THR A 512 15.53 -30.41 4.95
CA THR A 512 15.27 -29.90 6.30
C THR A 512 14.32 -28.70 6.30
N ALA A 513 14.07 -28.15 7.50
CA ALA A 513 13.36 -26.88 7.67
C ALA A 513 14.06 -25.72 6.93
N LEU A 514 15.40 -25.71 6.85
CA LEU A 514 16.14 -24.69 6.12
C LEU A 514 15.98 -24.84 4.61
N THR A 515 15.90 -26.08 4.10
CA THR A 515 15.57 -26.36 2.68
C THR A 515 14.20 -25.79 2.32
N ALA A 516 13.17 -26.11 3.11
CA ALA A 516 11.80 -25.63 2.86
C ALA A 516 11.70 -24.10 2.93
N LEU A 517 12.42 -23.47 3.88
CA LEU A 517 12.43 -22.02 4.03
C LEU A 517 13.25 -21.31 2.95
N GLU A 518 14.36 -21.86 2.49
CA GLU A 518 15.12 -21.31 1.35
C GLU A 518 14.26 -21.27 0.08
N ILE A 519 13.61 -22.39 -0.27
CA ILE A 519 12.79 -22.52 -1.50
C ILE A 519 11.73 -21.41 -1.59
N VAL A 520 11.14 -20.99 -0.46
CA VAL A 520 10.17 -19.88 -0.44
C VAL A 520 10.83 -18.51 -0.25
N CYS A 521 12.00 -18.43 0.38
CA CYS A 521 12.70 -17.16 0.61
C CYS A 521 13.39 -16.61 -0.63
N ASP A 522 13.88 -17.46 -1.53
CA ASP A 522 14.53 -17.06 -2.79
C ASP A 522 13.50 -16.89 -3.93
N THR A 523 12.36 -16.27 -3.61
CA THR A 523 11.26 -16.03 -4.55
C THR A 523 10.94 -14.53 -4.65
N PRO A 524 10.50 -14.03 -5.83
CA PRO A 524 10.08 -12.64 -5.99
C PRO A 524 9.03 -12.18 -4.97
N ASP A 525 8.11 -13.05 -4.57
CA ASP A 525 7.01 -12.71 -3.65
C ASP A 525 7.43 -12.55 -2.17
N MET A 526 8.63 -13.03 -1.78
CA MET A 526 9.17 -12.83 -0.44
C MET A 526 9.72 -11.41 -0.19
N GLN A 527 10.13 -10.69 -1.26
CA GLN A 527 11.02 -9.52 -1.22
C GLN A 527 10.80 -8.55 -0.05
N ASP A 528 11.68 -8.61 0.96
CA ASP A 528 11.78 -7.62 2.05
C ASP A 528 13.06 -7.85 2.91
N THR A 529 14.26 -7.93 2.33
CA THR A 529 15.52 -8.08 3.11
C THR A 529 16.72 -7.31 2.56
N TYR A 530 17.63 -6.95 3.48
CA TYR A 530 18.94 -6.36 3.23
C TYR A 530 20.00 -7.06 4.09
N LEU A 531 21.16 -7.35 3.49
CA LEU A 531 22.31 -7.94 4.18
C LEU A 531 23.32 -6.85 4.57
N GLY A 532 23.38 -6.50 5.85
CA GLY A 532 24.34 -5.53 6.35
C GLY A 532 25.78 -6.04 6.30
N ASN A 533 26.74 -5.15 6.00
CA ASN A 533 28.19 -5.46 5.98
C ASN A 533 28.71 -6.13 7.28
N ARG A 534 28.03 -5.96 8.42
CA ARG A 534 28.37 -6.61 9.70
C ARG A 534 27.83 -8.03 9.85
N GLU A 535 26.78 -8.37 9.12
CA GLU A 535 26.08 -9.65 9.16
C GLU A 535 26.59 -10.61 8.10
N ARG A 536 27.02 -10.08 6.94
CA ARG A 536 27.54 -10.84 5.79
C ARG A 536 28.53 -11.94 6.22
N ALA A 537 29.45 -11.66 7.15
CA ALA A 537 30.42 -12.65 7.64
C ALA A 537 29.77 -13.82 8.41
N ASP A 538 28.84 -13.57 9.33
CA ASP A 538 28.12 -14.64 10.04
C ASP A 538 27.19 -15.41 9.10
N MET A 539 26.61 -14.74 8.10
CA MET A 539 25.81 -15.41 7.07
C MET A 539 26.65 -16.29 6.14
N TYR A 540 27.86 -15.88 5.72
CA TYR A 540 28.80 -16.75 5.01
C TYR A 540 29.18 -17.99 5.84
N ASP A 541 29.53 -17.80 7.12
CA ASP A 541 29.88 -18.93 7.99
C ASP A 541 28.66 -19.82 8.29
N PHE A 542 27.45 -19.27 8.34
CA PHE A 542 26.20 -20.02 8.49
C PHE A 542 25.92 -20.86 7.24
N VAL A 543 25.87 -20.26 6.05
CA VAL A 543 25.69 -20.98 4.79
C VAL A 543 26.71 -22.10 4.64
N ARG A 544 27.98 -21.83 4.94
CA ARG A 544 29.05 -22.85 4.87
C ARG A 544 28.88 -24.00 5.87
N ARG A 545 28.19 -23.79 7.00
CA ARG A 545 27.87 -24.84 7.99
C ARG A 545 26.64 -25.67 7.62
N HIS A 546 25.71 -25.07 6.88
CA HIS A 546 24.42 -25.67 6.49
C HIS A 546 24.35 -25.97 4.98
N ALA A 547 25.50 -26.07 4.30
CA ALA A 547 25.58 -26.14 2.84
C ALA A 547 24.89 -27.37 2.22
N ASP A 548 24.83 -28.49 2.96
CA ASP A 548 24.14 -29.71 2.54
C ASP A 548 22.61 -29.64 2.77
N GLU A 549 22.09 -28.54 3.36
CA GLU A 549 20.66 -28.30 3.63
C GLU A 549 20.02 -27.31 2.65
N PHE A 550 20.78 -26.74 1.70
CA PHE A 550 20.28 -25.81 0.70
C PHE A 550 20.17 -26.44 -0.69
N THR A 551 19.16 -26.02 -1.45
CA THR A 551 18.91 -26.38 -2.84
C THR A 551 19.85 -25.68 -3.80
N THR A 552 20.27 -24.45 -3.51
CA THR A 552 21.23 -23.69 -4.33
C THR A 552 22.64 -23.77 -3.74
N GLY A 553 23.62 -24.26 -4.52
CA GLY A 553 25.01 -24.28 -4.09
C GLY A 553 25.66 -22.89 -4.08
N MET A 554 26.62 -22.68 -3.16
CA MET A 554 27.35 -21.41 -3.01
C MET A 554 28.09 -20.91 -4.27
N ASN A 555 28.31 -21.77 -5.26
CA ASN A 555 28.98 -21.44 -6.53
C ASN A 555 28.01 -21.47 -7.73
N GLU A 556 26.71 -21.65 -7.48
CA GLU A 556 25.66 -21.90 -8.47
C GLU A 556 24.62 -20.77 -8.47
N ALA A 557 24.44 -20.07 -7.34
CA ALA A 557 23.65 -18.84 -7.24
C ALA A 557 24.08 -17.78 -8.27
N ALA A 558 23.17 -17.43 -9.19
CA ALA A 558 23.42 -16.43 -10.24
C ALA A 558 23.59 -15.01 -9.69
N ASP A 559 22.81 -14.65 -8.66
CA ASP A 559 23.11 -13.55 -7.74
C ASP A 559 23.37 -14.12 -6.34
N PHE A 560 24.65 -14.18 -5.97
CA PHE A 560 25.08 -14.68 -4.67
C PHE A 560 24.65 -13.77 -3.50
N GLU A 561 24.61 -12.45 -3.67
CA GLU A 561 24.23 -11.54 -2.57
C GLU A 561 22.71 -11.51 -2.37
N GLY A 562 21.94 -11.60 -3.46
CA GLY A 562 20.49 -11.83 -3.42
C GLY A 562 20.14 -13.15 -2.72
N TRP A 563 20.76 -14.27 -3.14
CA TRP A 563 20.56 -15.57 -2.50
C TRP A 563 21.00 -15.58 -1.02
N LEU A 564 22.16 -15.00 -0.67
CA LEU A 564 22.59 -14.90 0.74
C LEU A 564 21.62 -14.04 1.58
N THR A 565 20.93 -13.10 0.94
CA THR A 565 19.87 -12.27 1.54
C THR A 565 18.57 -13.07 1.72
N ALA A 566 18.22 -13.96 0.79
CA ALA A 566 17.15 -14.96 0.98
C ALA A 566 17.46 -15.94 2.12
N VAL A 567 18.69 -16.48 2.20
CA VAL A 567 19.09 -17.38 3.30
C VAL A 567 19.13 -16.65 4.66
N LYS A 568 19.42 -15.33 4.70
CA LYS A 568 19.20 -14.52 5.92
C LYS A 568 17.73 -14.56 6.35
N THR A 569 16.78 -14.39 5.41
CA THR A 569 15.34 -14.51 5.67
C THR A 569 14.97 -15.90 6.19
N ALA A 570 15.42 -16.97 5.52
CA ALA A 570 15.15 -18.35 5.90
C ALA A 570 15.66 -18.66 7.32
N ARG A 571 16.85 -18.17 7.69
CA ARG A 571 17.41 -18.31 9.04
C ARG A 571 16.61 -17.53 10.10
N VAL A 572 16.18 -16.30 9.81
CA VAL A 572 15.31 -15.50 10.72
C VAL A 572 14.05 -16.30 11.05
N LEU A 573 13.40 -16.86 10.03
CA LEU A 573 12.16 -17.63 10.14
C LEU A 573 12.38 -18.97 10.85
N HIS A 574 13.48 -19.67 10.55
CA HIS A 574 13.82 -20.92 11.22
C HIS A 574 14.04 -20.70 12.73
N GLU A 575 14.88 -19.73 13.11
CA GLU A 575 15.14 -19.42 14.52
C GLU A 575 13.89 -18.88 15.25
N TRP A 576 12.96 -18.20 14.55
CA TRP A 576 11.61 -17.89 15.09
C TRP A 576 10.80 -19.16 15.39
N THR A 577 10.68 -20.09 14.44
CA THR A 577 9.92 -21.34 14.67
C THR A 577 10.51 -22.18 15.82
N GLU A 578 11.83 -22.16 16.01
CA GLU A 578 12.54 -22.78 17.14
C GLU A 578 12.43 -21.99 18.47
N GLY A 579 11.67 -20.89 18.50
CA GLY A 579 11.28 -20.19 19.72
C GLY A 579 12.16 -19.02 20.14
N ALA A 580 12.99 -18.46 19.25
CA ALA A 580 13.69 -17.20 19.52
C ALA A 580 12.71 -16.03 19.68
N SER A 581 12.98 -15.11 20.61
CA SER A 581 12.05 -13.99 20.82
C SER A 581 12.14 -12.96 19.69
N ALA A 582 11.05 -12.23 19.46
CA ALA A 582 11.02 -11.15 18.48
C ALA A 582 12.11 -10.09 18.76
N ALA A 583 12.42 -9.82 20.03
CA ALA A 583 13.47 -8.88 20.42
C ALA A 583 14.88 -9.37 20.03
N ASP A 584 15.20 -10.64 20.27
CA ASP A 584 16.50 -11.24 19.90
C ASP A 584 16.71 -11.20 18.38
N LEU A 585 15.67 -11.53 17.61
CA LEU A 585 15.71 -11.52 16.14
C LEU A 585 15.84 -10.11 15.58
N VAL A 586 15.05 -9.15 16.09
CA VAL A 586 15.09 -7.72 15.74
C VAL A 586 16.48 -7.13 15.97
N GLU A 587 17.07 -7.34 17.15
CA GLU A 587 18.38 -6.80 17.48
C GLU A 587 19.50 -7.45 16.66
N ARG A 588 19.55 -8.79 16.63
CA ARG A 588 20.66 -9.53 16.01
C ARG A 588 20.69 -9.40 14.49
N PHE A 589 19.52 -9.47 13.83
CA PHE A 589 19.40 -9.37 12.37
C PHE A 589 19.11 -7.95 11.85
N ARG A 590 19.01 -6.96 12.76
CA ARG A 590 18.92 -5.52 12.43
C ARG A 590 17.70 -5.17 11.58
N ILE A 591 16.56 -5.73 11.94
CA ILE A 591 15.27 -5.62 11.25
C ILE A 591 14.27 -4.92 12.15
N GLY A 592 13.32 -4.17 11.60
CA GLY A 592 12.20 -3.65 12.37
C GLY A 592 11.25 -4.78 12.81
N PRO A 593 10.56 -4.67 13.95
CA PRO A 593 9.57 -5.68 14.35
C PRO A 593 8.42 -5.84 13.33
N GLY A 594 8.08 -4.79 12.57
CA GLY A 594 7.15 -4.87 11.45
C GLY A 594 7.71 -5.63 10.22
N ASP A 595 9.04 -5.67 10.03
CA ASP A 595 9.65 -6.50 8.98
C ASP A 595 9.64 -7.99 9.38
N LEU A 596 9.68 -8.29 10.69
CA LEU A 596 9.54 -9.66 11.18
C LEU A 596 8.09 -10.14 11.02
N GLU A 597 7.11 -9.30 11.39
CA GLU A 597 5.67 -9.51 11.16
C GLU A 597 5.38 -9.82 9.67
N SER A 598 5.78 -8.92 8.76
CA SER A 598 5.66 -9.08 7.29
C SER A 598 6.26 -10.40 6.77
N ARG A 599 7.47 -10.78 7.21
CA ARG A 599 8.13 -12.01 6.73
C ARG A 599 7.47 -13.28 7.25
N ILE A 600 6.93 -13.28 8.47
CA ILE A 600 6.21 -14.43 9.02
C ILE A 600 4.93 -14.66 8.22
N GLU A 601 4.15 -13.61 7.96
CA GLU A 601 2.96 -13.67 7.09
C GLU A 601 3.30 -14.20 5.69
N ARG A 602 4.30 -13.59 5.01
CA ARG A 602 4.73 -13.99 3.66
C ARG A 602 5.22 -15.44 3.63
N ALA A 603 6.00 -15.86 4.62
CA ALA A 603 6.49 -17.24 4.69
C ALA A 603 5.35 -18.24 4.93
N ALA A 604 4.38 -17.95 5.80
CA ALA A 604 3.23 -18.82 6.03
C ALA A 604 2.33 -18.94 4.79
N TRP A 605 2.19 -17.87 4.00
CA TRP A 605 1.51 -17.88 2.70
C TRP A 605 2.30 -18.68 1.65
N LEU A 606 3.59 -18.38 1.45
CA LEU A 606 4.42 -19.02 0.42
C LEU A 606 4.68 -20.50 0.70
N LEU A 607 4.78 -20.92 1.97
CA LEU A 607 4.77 -22.34 2.34
C LEU A 607 3.41 -23.01 2.05
N GLY A 608 2.30 -22.28 2.21
CA GLY A 608 0.98 -22.74 1.76
C GLY A 608 0.93 -22.95 0.25
N ALA A 609 1.48 -22.00 -0.52
CA ALA A 609 1.60 -22.12 -1.97
C ALA A 609 2.52 -23.28 -2.38
N ALA A 610 3.63 -23.50 -1.68
CA ALA A 610 4.55 -24.62 -1.93
C ALA A 610 3.91 -25.99 -1.67
N ASP A 611 3.11 -26.14 -0.59
CA ASP A 611 2.34 -27.36 -0.33
C ASP A 611 1.30 -27.64 -1.43
N ALA A 612 0.65 -26.59 -1.94
CA ALA A 612 -0.30 -26.68 -3.05
C ALA A 612 0.36 -27.00 -4.40
N ILE A 613 1.54 -26.43 -4.67
CA ILE A 613 2.33 -26.66 -5.89
C ILE A 613 2.94 -28.07 -5.88
N ALA A 614 3.47 -28.54 -4.75
CA ALA A 614 4.05 -29.88 -4.61
C ALA A 614 3.07 -30.99 -5.03
N GLY A 615 1.77 -30.82 -4.74
CA GLY A 615 0.71 -31.74 -5.19
C GLY A 615 0.53 -31.85 -6.71
N THR A 616 1.20 -31.01 -7.51
CA THR A 616 1.13 -31.00 -8.99
C THR A 616 2.44 -31.41 -9.69
N VAL A 617 3.50 -31.71 -8.92
CA VAL A 617 4.83 -32.04 -9.44
C VAL A 617 5.18 -33.48 -9.13
N ASP A 618 5.78 -34.19 -10.08
CA ASP A 618 6.37 -35.52 -9.87
C ASP A 618 7.71 -35.41 -9.11
N ALA A 619 7.65 -34.91 -7.87
CA ALA A 619 8.79 -34.67 -6.98
C ALA A 619 8.40 -34.89 -5.51
N ASP A 620 8.60 -36.11 -5.02
CA ASP A 620 8.32 -36.50 -3.63
C ASP A 620 9.49 -36.09 -2.72
N ALA A 621 9.33 -34.95 -2.03
CA ALA A 621 10.31 -34.40 -1.09
C ALA A 621 9.71 -34.32 0.31
N ASP A 622 10.30 -35.03 1.29
CA ASP A 622 9.87 -35.06 2.69
C ASP A 622 10.26 -33.75 3.42
N LEU A 623 9.60 -32.66 3.05
CA LEU A 623 9.82 -31.31 3.56
C LEU A 623 8.79 -30.98 4.66
N PRO A 624 9.20 -30.41 5.81
CA PRO A 624 8.31 -30.11 6.94
C PRO A 624 7.44 -28.85 6.73
N ILE A 625 6.92 -28.63 5.52
CA ILE A 625 6.21 -27.41 5.09
C ILE A 625 4.99 -27.13 6.00
N ARG A 626 4.19 -28.15 6.29
CA ARG A 626 2.98 -28.02 7.13
C ARG A 626 3.31 -27.74 8.60
N ASP A 627 4.35 -28.39 9.13
CA ASP A 627 4.81 -28.18 10.51
C ASP A 627 5.46 -26.81 10.69
N LEU A 628 6.20 -26.31 9.68
CA LEU A 628 6.69 -24.93 9.64
C LEU A 628 5.54 -23.92 9.61
N ARG A 629 4.58 -24.09 8.69
CA ARG A 629 3.41 -23.21 8.57
C ARG A 629 2.52 -23.20 9.82
N ALA A 630 2.56 -24.24 10.65
CA ALA A 630 1.87 -24.29 11.94
C ALA A 630 2.67 -23.68 13.12
N ARG A 631 3.91 -23.24 12.88
CA ARG A 631 4.82 -22.62 13.87
C ARG A 631 5.17 -21.16 13.56
N LEU A 632 4.73 -20.66 12.39
CA LEU A 632 4.82 -19.26 11.96
C LEU A 632 3.62 -18.49 12.49
#